data_AF-A0A3D3I6I2-F1
#
_entry.id   AF-A0A3D3I6I2-F1
#
_cell.length_a   1.000
_cell.length_b   1.000
_cell.length_c   1.000
_cell.angle_alpha   90.00
_cell.angle_beta   90.00
_cell.angle_gamma   90.00
#
_symmetry.space_group_name_H-M   'P 1'
#
loop_
_entity.id
_entity.type
_entity.pdbx_description
1 polymer ?
#
loop_
_entity_poly.entity_id
_entity_poly.type
_entity_poly.pdbx_seq_one_letter_code
_entity_poly.pdbx_strand_id
1 'polypeptide(L)'
;MAKFDFSKAKIKNQVVAETIGVVNFGAAQNKDELVSELKKLISEIHKATENGIVIKGVSDEVKAYIEKAIAEAEKPEPKKKAIVENIEGAKSLLDGITSASNLVSALITAAKIAGSLLL
;
A
#
# COMPACT_ATOMS: atom_id res chain seq x y z
N MET A 1 -29.59 20.51 -36.06
CA MET A 1 -29.38 19.86 -34.75
C MET A 1 -27.87 19.69 -34.55
N ALA A 2 -27.26 20.44 -33.63
CA ALA A 2 -25.83 20.31 -33.34
C ALA A 2 -25.58 19.05 -32.51
N LYS A 3 -24.70 18.16 -32.99
CA LYS A 3 -24.25 16.98 -32.24
C LYS A 3 -23.20 17.45 -31.24
N PHE A 4 -23.51 17.34 -29.95
CA PHE A 4 -22.53 17.54 -28.88
C PHE A 4 -21.51 16.40 -28.93
N ASP A 5 -20.28 16.73 -29.32
CA ASP A 5 -19.15 15.81 -29.41
C ASP A 5 -18.38 15.84 -28.08
N PHE A 6 -18.49 14.75 -27.32
CA PHE A 6 -17.78 14.56 -26.05
C PHE A 6 -16.37 13.97 -26.24
N SER A 7 -15.93 13.68 -27.45
CA SER A 7 -14.66 13.02 -27.75
C SER A 7 -13.42 13.88 -27.45
N LYS A 8 -13.62 15.16 -27.11
CA LYS A 8 -12.57 16.09 -26.69
C LYS A 8 -12.62 16.49 -25.22
N ALA A 9 -13.55 15.94 -24.44
CA ALA A 9 -13.58 16.16 -23.00
C ALA A 9 -12.41 15.38 -22.35
N LYS A 10 -11.24 16.02 -22.23
CA LYS A 10 -10.25 15.60 -21.21
C LYS A 10 -10.93 15.80 -19.86
N ILE A 11 -11.38 14.71 -19.25
CA ILE A 11 -11.87 14.70 -17.88
C ILE A 11 -10.69 15.10 -16.99
N LYS A 12 -10.56 16.40 -16.73
CA LYS A 12 -9.50 17.01 -15.91
C LYS A 12 -9.56 16.62 -14.43
N ASN A 13 -10.52 15.77 -14.05
CA ASN A 13 -10.72 15.27 -12.70
C ASN A 13 -10.52 13.75 -12.59
N GLN A 14 -9.95 13.11 -13.61
CA GLN A 14 -9.48 11.72 -13.55
C GLN A 14 -8.03 11.69 -13.03
N VAL A 15 -7.82 12.40 -11.93
CA VAL A 15 -6.65 12.34 -11.05
C VAL A 15 -7.37 12.12 -9.72
N VAL A 16 -7.51 10.91 -9.16
CA VAL A 16 -6.53 10.36 -8.20
C VAL A 16 -6.70 8.84 -7.96
N ALA A 17 -7.37 8.07 -8.83
CA ALA A 17 -7.54 6.63 -8.62
C ALA A 17 -6.42 5.76 -9.27
N GLU A 18 -5.73 6.28 -10.28
CA GLU A 18 -4.75 5.52 -11.07
C GLU A 18 -3.29 5.89 -10.78
N THR A 19 -3.04 6.95 -10.03
CA THR A 19 -1.68 7.45 -9.75
C THR A 19 -0.94 6.61 -8.71
N ILE A 20 -1.69 5.94 -7.83
CA ILE A 20 -1.20 4.90 -6.92
C ILE A 20 -1.88 3.61 -7.39
N GLY A 21 -1.10 2.67 -7.92
CA GLY A 21 -1.60 1.37 -8.31
C GLY A 21 -2.28 0.71 -7.11
N VAL A 22 -3.47 0.15 -7.33
CA VAL A 22 -4.16 -0.63 -6.30
C VAL A 22 -3.27 -1.83 -5.98
N VAL A 23 -2.58 -1.81 -4.82
CA VAL A 23 -1.88 -2.99 -4.33
C VAL A 23 -2.94 -3.99 -3.91
N ASN A 24 -3.25 -4.90 -4.82
CA ASN A 24 -4.25 -5.91 -4.59
C ASN A 24 -3.60 -7.10 -3.89
N PHE A 25 -3.57 -7.03 -2.56
CA PHE A 25 -3.11 -8.12 -1.69
C PHE A 25 -4.02 -9.36 -1.76
N GLY A 26 -5.16 -9.31 -2.47
CA GLY A 26 -6.24 -10.32 -2.43
C GLY A 26 -5.90 -11.74 -2.88
N ALA A 27 -4.65 -12.03 -3.24
CA ALA A 27 -4.19 -13.35 -3.65
C ALA A 27 -3.03 -13.91 -2.83
N ALA A 28 -2.47 -13.20 -1.84
CA ALA A 28 -1.32 -13.72 -1.10
C ALA A 28 -1.74 -14.87 -0.15
N GLN A 29 -1.32 -16.08 -0.47
CA GLN A 29 -1.64 -17.34 0.22
C GLN A 29 -0.47 -17.90 1.06
N ASN A 30 0.74 -17.37 0.88
CA ASN A 30 1.94 -17.81 1.60
C ASN A 30 2.85 -16.63 1.95
N LYS A 31 3.91 -16.90 2.72
CA LYS A 31 4.86 -15.88 3.19
C LYS A 31 5.60 -15.18 2.04
N ASP A 32 5.95 -15.90 0.97
CA ASP A 32 6.71 -15.35 -0.14
C ASP A 32 5.86 -14.37 -0.96
N GLU A 33 4.58 -14.69 -1.13
CA GLU A 33 3.60 -13.80 -1.74
C GLU A 33 3.34 -12.57 -0.86
N LEU A 34 3.22 -12.73 0.46
CA LEU A 34 3.12 -11.59 1.37
C LEU A 34 4.33 -10.66 1.22
N VAL A 35 5.55 -11.22 1.23
CA VAL A 35 6.79 -10.46 1.04
C VAL A 35 6.80 -9.73 -0.31
N SER A 36 6.39 -10.39 -1.38
CA SER A 36 6.29 -9.80 -2.72
C SER A 36 5.31 -8.61 -2.75
N GLU A 37 4.12 -8.77 -2.17
CA GLU A 37 3.11 -7.70 -2.11
C GLU A 37 3.56 -6.54 -1.20
N LEU A 38 4.24 -6.81 -0.08
CA LEU A 38 4.83 -5.76 0.76
C LEU A 38 5.92 -4.96 0.02
N LYS A 39 6.75 -5.62 -0.82
CA LYS A 39 7.74 -4.94 -1.68
C LYS A 39 7.08 -4.07 -2.74
N LYS A 40 5.96 -4.50 -3.32
CA LYS A 40 5.15 -3.66 -4.23
C LYS A 40 4.58 -2.45 -3.50
N LEU A 41 4.11 -2.62 -2.26
CA LEU A 41 3.59 -1.51 -1.46
C LEU A 41 4.64 -0.43 -1.17
N ILE A 42 5.91 -0.80 -0.92
CA ILE A 42 7.02 0.16 -0.82
C ILE A 42 7.15 1.01 -2.10
N SER A 43 7.00 0.37 -3.26
CA SER A 43 7.06 1.05 -4.56
C SER A 43 5.89 2.03 -4.74
N GLU A 44 4.69 1.65 -4.32
CA GLU A 44 3.52 2.54 -4.37
C GLU A 44 3.63 3.72 -3.39
N ILE A 45 4.20 3.52 -2.20
CA ILE A 45 4.51 4.62 -1.28
C ILE A 45 5.55 5.57 -1.88
N HIS A 46 6.54 5.03 -2.60
CA HIS A 46 7.51 5.85 -3.30
C HIS A 46 6.84 6.74 -4.36
N LYS A 47 5.98 6.16 -5.21
CA LYS A 47 5.18 6.93 -6.18
C LYS A 47 4.29 7.96 -5.50
N ALA A 48 3.63 7.60 -4.39
CA ALA A 48 2.82 8.55 -3.63
C ALA A 48 3.65 9.73 -3.11
N THR A 49 4.92 9.50 -2.77
CA THR A 49 5.87 10.54 -2.36
C THR A 49 6.28 11.43 -3.53
N GLU A 50 6.62 10.84 -4.67
CA GLU A 50 6.98 11.59 -5.89
C GLU A 50 5.83 12.47 -6.38
N ASN A 51 4.58 12.02 -6.19
CA ASN A 51 3.38 12.77 -6.53
C ASN A 51 2.94 13.76 -5.44
N GLY A 52 3.72 13.91 -4.35
CA GLY A 52 3.42 14.83 -3.24
C GLY A 52 2.20 14.46 -2.40
N ILE A 53 1.71 13.22 -2.52
CA ILE A 53 0.57 12.68 -1.75
C ILE A 53 1.01 12.40 -0.31
N VAL A 54 2.21 11.85 -0.14
CA VAL A 54 2.82 11.55 1.16
C VAL A 54 4.10 12.36 1.29
N ILE A 55 4.29 13.06 2.41
CA ILE A 55 5.53 13.79 2.65
C ILE A 55 6.70 12.82 2.85
N LYS A 56 7.90 13.20 2.41
CA LYS A 56 9.07 12.33 2.41
C LYS A 56 9.37 11.69 3.78
N GLY A 57 9.28 12.46 4.87
CA GLY A 57 9.53 11.94 6.23
C GLY A 57 8.57 10.81 6.61
N VAL A 58 7.27 11.00 6.37
CA VAL A 58 6.25 9.96 6.59
C VAL A 58 6.49 8.76 5.68
N SER A 59 6.81 8.98 4.41
CA SER A 59 7.15 7.87 3.49
C SER A 59 8.32 7.05 4.00
N ASP A 60 9.41 7.69 4.44
CA ASP A 60 10.61 6.99 4.90
C ASP A 60 10.30 6.12 6.14
N GLU A 61 9.49 6.64 7.08
CA GLU A 61 9.04 5.87 8.25
C GLU A 61 8.10 4.72 7.89
N VAL A 62 7.11 4.95 7.02
CA VAL A 62 6.20 3.90 6.55
C VAL A 62 6.97 2.78 5.85
N LYS A 63 7.93 3.12 4.99
CA LYS A 63 8.80 2.14 4.33
C LYS A 63 9.61 1.34 5.35
N ALA A 64 10.20 1.99 6.35
CA ALA A 64 10.95 1.30 7.39
C ALA A 64 10.10 0.28 8.18
N TYR A 65 8.83 0.60 8.45
CA TYR A 65 7.90 -0.37 9.05
C TYR A 65 7.62 -1.55 8.12
N ILE A 66 7.39 -1.31 6.82
CA ILE A 66 7.14 -2.39 5.85
C ILE A 66 8.39 -3.26 5.65
N GLU A 67 9.59 -2.68 5.62
CA GLU A 67 10.86 -3.41 5.55
C GLU A 67 11.05 -4.32 6.77
N LYS A 68 10.69 -3.85 7.98
CA LYS A 68 10.71 -4.70 9.19
C LYS A 68 9.70 -5.86 9.07
N ALA A 69 8.51 -5.61 8.54
CA ALA A 69 7.52 -6.66 8.30
C ALA A 69 8.03 -7.72 7.31
N ILE A 70 8.68 -7.29 6.22
CA ILE A 70 9.33 -8.17 5.25
C ILE A 70 10.44 -8.99 5.93
N ALA A 71 11.35 -8.33 6.65
CA ALA A 71 12.46 -8.99 7.30
C ALA A 71 12.00 -10.01 8.35
N GLU A 72 10.87 -9.77 9.02
CA GLU A 72 10.24 -10.74 9.92
C GLU A 72 9.60 -11.91 9.17
N ALA A 73 8.92 -11.64 8.05
CA ALA A 73 8.31 -12.67 7.21
C ALA A 73 9.33 -13.60 6.52
N GLU A 74 10.53 -13.10 6.22
CA GLU A 74 11.62 -13.85 5.60
C GLU A 74 12.39 -14.75 6.60
N LYS A 75 12.11 -14.66 7.91
CA LYS A 75 12.78 -15.51 8.91
C LYS A 75 12.41 -16.99 8.75
N PRO A 76 13.28 -17.92 9.22
CA PRO A 76 12.94 -19.34 9.31
C PRO A 76 11.70 -19.60 10.17
N GLU A 77 11.52 -18.83 11.24
CA GLU A 77 10.36 -18.85 12.13
C GLU A 77 9.75 -17.44 12.22
N PRO A 78 8.85 -17.06 11.29
CA PRO A 78 8.27 -15.73 11.26
C PRO A 78 7.34 -15.47 12.45
N LYS A 79 7.52 -14.34 13.15
CA LYS A 79 6.58 -13.94 14.20
C LYS A 79 5.44 -13.15 13.60
N LYS A 80 4.34 -13.85 13.35
CA LYS A 80 3.06 -13.28 12.88
C LYS A 80 2.66 -11.97 13.57
N LYS A 81 2.73 -11.93 14.90
CA LYS A 81 2.39 -10.74 15.70
C LYS A 81 3.27 -9.55 15.32
N ALA A 82 4.58 -9.75 15.17
CA ALA A 82 5.51 -8.69 14.80
C ALA A 82 5.30 -8.20 13.36
N ILE A 83 4.93 -9.09 12.43
CA ILE A 83 4.59 -8.71 11.05
C ILE A 83 3.36 -7.79 11.07
N VAL A 84 2.29 -8.19 11.76
CA VAL A 84 1.06 -7.41 11.87
C VAL A 84 1.31 -6.06 12.55
N GLU A 85 2.03 -6.03 13.68
CA GLU A 85 2.35 -4.78 14.40
C GLU A 85 3.14 -3.80 13.53
N ASN A 86 4.08 -4.28 12.72
CA ASN A 86 4.82 -3.42 11.79
C ASN A 86 3.91 -2.87 10.68
N ILE A 87 3.01 -3.69 10.12
CA ILE A 87 2.04 -3.24 9.11
C ILE A 87 1.05 -2.22 9.71
N GLU A 88 0.62 -2.42 10.95
CA GLU A 88 -0.24 -1.48 11.67
C GLU A 88 0.48 -0.16 11.98
N GLY A 89 1.76 -0.20 12.34
CA GLY A 89 2.59 1.00 12.50
C GLY A 89 2.68 1.82 11.22
N ALA A 90 2.93 1.17 10.08
CA ALA A 90 2.91 1.80 8.76
C ALA A 90 1.53 2.43 8.46
N LYS A 91 0.44 1.74 8.84
CA LYS A 91 -0.93 2.24 8.63
C LYS A 91 -1.19 3.50 9.45
N SER A 92 -0.83 3.51 10.73
CA SER A 92 -1.09 4.65 11.61
C SER A 92 -0.39 5.93 11.18
N LEU A 93 0.75 5.83 10.49
CA LEU A 93 1.45 6.98 9.91
C LEU A 93 0.73 7.57 8.69
N LEU A 94 -0.06 6.76 7.99
CA LEU A 94 -0.89 7.18 6.85
C LEU A 94 -2.33 7.50 7.25
N ASP A 95 -2.77 7.08 8.44
CA ASP A 95 -4.07 7.43 9.00
C ASP A 95 -4.17 8.96 9.15
N GLY A 96 -5.10 9.55 8.40
CA GLY A 96 -5.30 11.01 8.36
C GLY A 96 -4.84 11.66 7.05
N ILE A 97 -4.12 10.95 6.19
CA ILE A 97 -3.80 11.42 4.83
C ILE A 97 -4.91 10.91 3.89
N THR A 98 -5.95 11.71 3.67
CA THR A 98 -7.11 11.33 2.84
C THR A 98 -6.70 10.83 1.44
N SER A 99 -5.71 11.48 0.84
CA SER A 99 -5.17 11.13 -0.48
C SER A 99 -4.38 9.81 -0.50
N ALA A 100 -4.02 9.26 0.66
CA ALA A 100 -3.35 7.96 0.83
C ALA A 100 -4.31 6.84 1.28
N SER A 101 -5.63 7.07 1.24
CA SER A 101 -6.66 6.08 1.64
C SER A 101 -6.52 4.72 0.96
N ASN A 102 -6.05 4.68 -0.28
CA ASN A 102 -5.75 3.43 -1.00
C ASN A 102 -4.57 2.66 -0.38
N LEU A 103 -3.52 3.36 0.07
CA LEU A 103 -2.37 2.76 0.76
C LEU A 103 -2.78 2.22 2.14
N VAL A 104 -3.61 2.98 2.87
CA VAL A 104 -4.19 2.54 4.14
C VAL A 104 -5.02 1.26 3.95
N SER A 105 -5.86 1.21 2.91
CA SER A 105 -6.68 0.03 2.59
C SER A 105 -5.81 -1.19 2.22
N ALA A 106 -4.72 -0.97 1.49
CA ALA A 106 -3.74 -2.00 1.17
C ALA A 106 -3.06 -2.55 2.43
N LEU A 107 -2.63 -1.68 3.36
CA LEU A 107 -2.05 -2.08 4.65
C LEU A 107 -3.03 -2.85 5.53
N ILE A 108 -4.30 -2.46 5.58
CA ILE A 108 -5.35 -3.22 6.29
C ILE A 108 -5.47 -4.63 5.72
N THR A 109 -5.44 -4.77 4.40
CA THR A 109 -5.54 -6.06 3.73
C THR A 109 -4.30 -6.92 3.99
N ALA A 110 -3.11 -6.32 3.92
CA ALA A 110 -1.85 -6.98 4.26
C ALA A 110 -1.82 -7.49 5.71
N ALA A 111 -2.29 -6.69 6.67
CA ALA A 111 -2.39 -7.08 8.08
C ALA A 111 -3.34 -8.25 8.27
N LYS A 112 -4.49 -8.27 7.58
CA LYS A 112 -5.43 -9.40 7.60
C LYS A 112 -4.81 -10.69 7.05
N ILE A 113 -4.08 -10.61 5.94
CA ILE A 113 -3.43 -11.78 5.34
C ILE A 113 -2.30 -12.27 6.23
N ALA A 114 -1.42 -11.40 6.70
CA ALA A 114 -0.40 -11.75 7.70
C ALA A 114 -1.06 -12.39 8.95
N GLY A 115 -2.21 -11.83 9.37
CA GLY A 115 -3.07 -12.32 10.43
C GLY A 115 -3.78 -13.65 10.15
N SER A 116 -3.80 -14.14 8.91
CA SER A 116 -4.49 -15.37 8.50
C SER A 116 -3.54 -16.46 8.01
N LEU A 117 -2.32 -16.08 7.60
CA LEU A 117 -1.27 -17.01 7.20
C LEU A 117 -0.89 -17.93 8.37
N LEU A 118 -0.76 -19.21 8.05
CA LEU A 118 -0.05 -20.18 8.87
C LEU A 118 1.44 -20.01 8.54
N LEU A 119 2.14 -19.28 9.41
CA LEU A 119 3.58 -18.99 9.30
C LEU A 119 4.39 -19.95 10.16
#